data_AF-A0A7R9AJT1-F1
#
_entry.id   AF-A0A7R9AJT1-F1
#
_cell.length_a   1.000
_cell.length_b   1.000
_cell.length_c   1.000
_cell.angle_alpha   90.00
_cell.angle_beta   90.00
_cell.angle_gamma   90.00
#
_symmetry.space_group_name_H-M   'P 1'
#
loop_
_entity.id
_entity.type
_entity.pdbx_description
1 polymer ?
#
loop_
_entity_poly.entity_id
_entity_poly.type
_entity_poly.pdbx_seq_one_letter_code
_entity_poly.pdbx_strand_id
1 'polypeptide(L)'
;HLNAQYVLVGDDFRFGRNRTGDYAMLDQAGVSLGFDVARMQSYEVHGLRVSSSEVRLALQQGRMADAAALLGRPYSISGHVLHGAKLGRTLGQTPERPLGFSTLNLAF
;
A
#
# COMPACT_ATOMS: atom_id res chain seq x y z
N HIS A 1 3.71 -13.32 -23.08
CA HIS A 1 2.23 -13.19 -23.13
C HIS A 1 1.65 -13.96 -21.94
N LEU A 2 0.64 -13.40 -21.25
CA LEU A 2 0.03 -14.01 -20.06
C LEU A 2 -1.04 -15.07 -20.38
N ASN A 3 -1.58 -15.10 -21.61
CA ASN A 3 -2.70 -15.96 -22.02
C ASN A 3 -3.85 -15.99 -20.99
N ALA A 4 -4.24 -14.81 -20.53
CA ALA A 4 -5.22 -14.65 -19.46
C ALA A 4 -6.60 -15.12 -19.95
N GLN A 5 -7.28 -15.91 -19.14
CA GLN A 5 -8.66 -16.34 -19.36
C GLN A 5 -9.67 -15.46 -18.62
N TYR A 6 -9.21 -14.78 -17.57
CA TYR A 6 -10.04 -13.96 -16.71
C TYR A 6 -9.23 -12.78 -16.17
N VAL A 7 -9.84 -11.60 -16.17
CA VAL A 7 -9.23 -10.35 -15.69
C VAL A 7 -10.17 -9.68 -14.70
N LEU A 8 -9.72 -9.58 -13.44
CA LEU A 8 -10.41 -8.84 -12.40
C LEU A 8 -9.80 -7.45 -12.25
N VAL A 9 -10.62 -6.40 -12.35
CA VAL A 9 -10.18 -5.00 -12.17
C VAL A 9 -11.00 -4.28 -11.12
N GLY A 10 -10.42 -3.26 -10.50
CA GLY A 10 -11.17 -2.34 -9.63
C GLY A 10 -12.12 -1.44 -10.44
N ASP A 11 -13.10 -0.86 -9.75
CA ASP A 11 -14.07 0.09 -10.32
C ASP A 11 -13.42 1.33 -10.98
N ASP A 12 -12.34 1.86 -10.41
CA ASP A 12 -11.61 3.03 -10.91
C ASP A 12 -10.51 2.69 -11.94
N PHE A 13 -10.50 1.46 -12.47
CA PHE A 13 -9.46 1.00 -13.39
C PHE A 13 -9.46 1.77 -14.71
N ARG A 14 -8.28 2.23 -15.13
CA ARG A 14 -8.03 2.87 -16.42
C ARG A 14 -6.70 2.39 -17.00
N PHE A 15 -6.63 2.28 -18.32
CA PHE A 15 -5.44 1.83 -19.04
C PHE A 15 -5.24 2.60 -20.35
N GLY A 16 -4.18 2.27 -21.08
CA GLY A 16 -3.83 2.94 -22.33
C GLY A 16 -3.24 4.34 -22.13
N ARG A 17 -2.86 4.98 -23.23
CA ARG A 17 -2.29 6.33 -23.21
C ARG A 17 -3.32 7.33 -22.68
N ASN A 18 -2.90 8.20 -21.75
CA ASN A 18 -3.77 9.21 -21.13
C ASN A 18 -5.03 8.63 -20.44
N ARG A 19 -5.00 7.37 -19.98
CA ARG A 19 -6.12 6.73 -19.25
C ARG A 19 -7.42 6.68 -20.06
N THR A 20 -7.33 6.67 -21.39
CA THR A 20 -8.50 6.63 -22.29
C THR A 20 -9.20 5.28 -22.28
N GLY A 21 -8.47 4.20 -21.99
CA GLY A 21 -9.01 2.86 -21.80
C GLY A 21 -9.76 2.76 -20.48
N ASP A 22 -10.98 2.25 -20.53
CA ASP A 22 -11.82 1.98 -19.37
C ASP A 22 -12.35 0.55 -19.40
N TYR A 23 -13.06 0.15 -18.36
CA TYR A 23 -13.62 -1.19 -18.29
C TYR A 23 -14.48 -1.56 -19.51
N ALA A 24 -15.27 -0.64 -20.08
CA ALA A 24 -16.11 -0.98 -21.22
C ALA A 24 -15.26 -1.35 -22.43
N MET A 25 -14.15 -0.63 -22.64
CA MET A 25 -13.16 -1.01 -23.65
C MET A 25 -12.49 -2.36 -23.34
N LEU A 26 -12.18 -2.63 -22.07
CA LEU A 26 -11.56 -3.90 -21.65
C LEU A 26 -12.51 -5.09 -21.84
N ASP A 27 -13.79 -4.91 -21.51
CA ASP A 27 -14.86 -5.90 -21.64
C ASP A 27 -15.10 -6.25 -23.12
N GLN A 28 -15.19 -5.25 -23.99
CA GLN A 28 -15.26 -5.46 -25.44
C GLN A 28 -14.03 -6.18 -26.01
N ALA A 29 -12.85 -5.83 -25.51
CA ALA A 29 -11.61 -6.53 -25.88
C ALA A 29 -11.63 -7.98 -25.38
N GLY A 30 -12.16 -8.24 -24.18
CA GLY A 30 -12.35 -9.59 -23.63
C GLY A 30 -13.20 -10.46 -24.53
N VAL A 31 -14.36 -9.96 -24.97
CA VAL A 31 -15.23 -10.65 -25.94
C VAL A 31 -14.49 -10.97 -27.24
N SER A 32 -13.68 -10.04 -27.74
CA SER A 32 -12.98 -10.18 -29.02
C SER A 32 -11.76 -11.12 -28.95
N LEU A 33 -11.13 -11.20 -27.77
CA LEU A 33 -9.86 -11.89 -27.56
C LEU A 33 -10.00 -13.19 -26.75
N GLY A 34 -11.20 -13.50 -26.25
CA GLY A 34 -11.51 -14.75 -25.56
C GLY A 34 -11.12 -14.77 -24.08
N PHE A 35 -11.32 -13.65 -23.35
CA PHE A 35 -11.17 -13.62 -21.90
C PHE A 35 -12.33 -12.88 -21.22
N ASP A 36 -12.67 -13.33 -20.03
CA ASP A 36 -13.72 -12.71 -19.22
C ASP A 36 -13.16 -11.55 -18.39
N VAL A 37 -14.00 -10.55 -18.13
CA VAL A 37 -13.66 -9.39 -17.31
C VAL A 37 -14.68 -9.22 -16.20
N ALA A 38 -14.21 -8.91 -15.00
CA ALA A 38 -15.11 -8.54 -13.90
C ALA A 38 -14.61 -7.31 -13.14
N ARG A 39 -15.57 -6.61 -12.53
CA ARG A 39 -15.32 -5.49 -11.62
C ARG A 39 -15.42 -5.94 -10.17
N MET A 40 -14.39 -5.58 -9.40
CA MET A 40 -14.47 -5.52 -7.96
C MET A 40 -14.93 -4.12 -7.55
N GLN A 41 -16.01 -4.04 -6.78
CA GLN A 41 -16.44 -2.78 -6.17
C GLN A 41 -15.42 -2.35 -5.12
N SER A 42 -15.24 -1.03 -4.96
CA SER A 42 -14.48 -0.47 -3.85
C SER A 42 -14.93 -1.07 -2.52
N TYR A 43 -13.95 -1.56 -1.76
CA TYR A 43 -14.18 -2.13 -0.44
C TYR A 43 -14.10 -1.02 0.62
N GLU A 44 -15.01 -1.03 1.58
CA GLU A 44 -15.01 -0.13 2.73
C GLU A 44 -14.68 -0.90 4.02
N VAL A 45 -13.84 -0.31 4.86
CA VAL A 45 -13.56 -0.79 6.21
C VAL A 45 -13.96 0.31 7.18
N HIS A 46 -14.92 0.01 8.07
CA HIS A 46 -15.44 0.97 9.06
C HIS A 46 -15.93 2.31 8.45
N GLY A 47 -16.53 2.27 7.26
CA GLY A 47 -17.02 3.46 6.54
C GLY A 47 -15.94 4.29 5.86
N LEU A 48 -14.69 3.82 5.83
CA LEU A 48 -13.59 4.41 5.07
C LEU A 48 -13.33 3.59 3.83
N ARG A 49 -13.32 4.26 2.68
CA ARG A 49 -12.92 3.64 1.40
C ARG A 49 -11.47 3.18 1.50
N VAL A 50 -11.25 1.88 1.31
CA VAL A 50 -9.89 1.32 1.30
C VAL A 50 -9.21 1.70 -0.02
N SER A 51 -8.25 2.62 0.07
CA SER A 51 -7.44 3.04 -1.07
C SER A 51 -6.01 3.38 -0.66
N SER A 52 -5.07 3.29 -1.59
CA SER A 52 -3.68 3.67 -1.32
C SER A 52 -3.53 5.16 -0.96
N SER A 53 -4.45 6.02 -1.40
CA SER A 53 -4.44 7.44 -1.04
C SER A 53 -4.79 7.65 0.43
N GLU A 54 -5.83 6.98 0.93
CA GLU A 54 -6.21 7.04 2.35
C GLU A 54 -5.13 6.43 3.24
N VAL A 55 -4.52 5.31 2.84
CA VAL A 55 -3.38 4.73 3.56
C VAL A 55 -2.22 5.73 3.68
N ARG A 56 -1.84 6.40 2.57
CA ARG A 56 -0.77 7.41 2.59
C ARG A 56 -1.12 8.61 3.47
N LEU A 57 -2.36 9.08 3.42
CA LEU A 57 -2.83 10.19 4.24
C LEU A 57 -2.77 9.85 5.73
N ALA A 58 -3.24 8.66 6.12
CA ALA A 58 -3.17 8.17 7.50
C ALA A 58 -1.71 8.08 7.99
N LEU A 59 -0.80 7.53 7.17
CA LEU A 59 0.63 7.46 7.48
C LEU A 59 1.26 8.85 7.63
N GLN A 60 0.96 9.77 6.71
CA GLN A 60 1.46 11.16 6.75
C GLN A 60 1.00 11.91 8.01
N GLN A 61 -0.21 11.60 8.50
CA GLN A 61 -0.80 12.22 9.68
C GLN A 61 -0.49 11.44 10.98
N GLY A 62 0.33 10.39 10.92
CA GLY A 62 0.71 9.58 12.08
C GLY A 62 -0.43 8.72 12.66
N ARG A 63 -1.53 8.56 11.94
CA ARG A 63 -2.69 7.73 12.36
C ARG A 63 -2.43 6.25 12.08
N MET A 64 -1.57 5.65 12.89
CA MET A 64 -1.12 4.27 12.69
C MET A 64 -2.23 3.21 12.86
N ALA A 65 -3.21 3.46 13.73
CA ALA A 65 -4.36 2.56 13.91
C ALA A 65 -5.23 2.51 12.65
N ASP A 66 -5.54 3.66 12.06
CA ASP A 66 -6.29 3.76 10.81
C ASP A 66 -5.54 3.08 9.67
N ALA A 67 -4.23 3.34 9.54
CA ALA A 67 -3.40 2.68 8.54
C ALA A 67 -3.43 1.15 8.69
N ALA A 68 -3.38 0.63 9.92
CA ALA A 68 -3.44 -0.80 10.17
C ALA A 68 -4.81 -1.40 9.82
N ALA A 69 -5.90 -0.70 10.15
CA ALA A 69 -7.26 -1.11 9.79
C ALA A 69 -7.45 -1.16 8.27
N LEU A 70 -6.99 -0.13 7.55
CA LEU A 70 -7.06 -0.06 6.08
C LEU A 70 -6.21 -1.13 5.40
N LEU A 71 -5.05 -1.49 5.97
CA LEU A 71 -4.14 -2.50 5.41
C LEU A 71 -4.49 -3.94 5.81
N GLY A 72 -5.38 -4.12 6.80
CA GLY A 72 -5.65 -5.41 7.44
C GLY A 72 -4.48 -5.97 8.26
N ARG A 73 -3.42 -5.18 8.47
CA ARG A 73 -2.22 -5.54 9.23
C ARG A 73 -1.46 -4.29 9.66
N PRO A 74 -0.62 -4.35 10.71
CA PRO A 74 0.28 -3.24 11.05
C PRO A 74 1.17 -2.84 9.87
N TYR A 75 1.34 -1.53 9.66
CA TYR A 75 2.27 -1.04 8.66
C TYR A 75 3.71 -1.40 9.04
N SER A 76 4.48 -1.87 8.06
CA SER A 76 5.86 -2.30 8.23
C SER A 76 6.73 -1.77 7.11
N ILE A 77 7.96 -1.40 7.44
CA ILE A 77 9.00 -1.03 6.48
C ILE A 77 10.19 -1.97 6.63
N SER A 78 10.84 -2.29 5.53
CA SER A 78 12.07 -3.08 5.48
C SER A 78 13.11 -2.34 4.67
N GLY A 79 14.37 -2.40 5.09
CA GLY A 79 15.49 -1.79 4.38
C GLY A 79 16.82 -2.22 4.99
N HIS A 80 17.92 -1.91 4.31
CA HIS A 80 19.24 -2.17 4.85
C HIS A 80 19.53 -1.20 5.99
N VAL A 81 19.96 -1.75 7.14
CA VAL A 81 20.36 -0.95 8.29
C VAL A 81 21.75 -0.40 8.01
N LEU A 82 21.84 0.92 7.89
CA LEU A 82 23.09 1.63 7.78
C LEU A 82 23.63 2.04 9.15
N HIS A 83 24.95 2.19 9.22
CA HIS A 83 25.57 2.84 10.36
C HIS A 83 25.16 4.31 10.38
N GLY A 84 24.68 4.80 11.52
CA GLY A 84 24.46 6.24 11.71
C GLY A 84 24.99 6.70 13.06
N ALA A 85 24.62 7.91 13.46
CA ALA A 85 25.22 8.61 14.61
C ALA A 85 24.92 7.98 16.00
N LYS A 86 24.12 6.91 16.07
CA LYS A 86 23.74 6.19 17.31
C LYS A 86 23.15 7.08 18.42
N LEU A 87 22.53 8.21 18.05
CA LEU A 87 21.99 9.21 18.99
C LEU A 87 20.90 8.66 19.93
N GLY A 88 20.21 7.58 19.58
CA GLY A 88 19.22 6.98 20.50
C GLY A 88 19.82 6.38 21.76
N ARG A 89 21.11 6.02 21.75
CA ARG A 89 21.81 5.50 22.93
C ARG A 89 21.88 6.53 24.05
N THR A 90 22.00 7.81 23.71
CA THR A 90 22.02 8.91 24.69
C THR A 90 20.62 9.39 25.07
N LEU A 91 19.66 9.35 24.14
CA LEU A 91 18.29 9.86 24.35
C LEU A 91 17.41 8.98 25.26
N GLY A 92 17.73 7.70 25.43
CA GLY A 92 16.88 6.74 26.17
C GLY A 92 17.55 6.07 27.36
N GLN A 93 18.72 6.56 27.77
CA GLN A 93 19.49 5.94 28.83
C GLN A 93 18.82 6.16 30.19
N THR A 94 18.40 5.07 30.82
CA THR A 94 17.91 5.03 32.20
C THR A 94 18.57 3.87 32.94
N PRO A 95 18.51 3.79 34.28
CA PRO A 95 19.06 2.65 35.03
C PRO A 95 18.53 1.29 34.55
N GLU A 96 17.24 1.23 34.19
CA GLU A 96 16.60 0.04 33.61
C GLU A 96 16.88 -0.17 32.11
N ARG A 97 17.43 0.82 31.39
CA ARG A 97 17.81 0.72 29.97
C ARG A 97 19.19 1.36 29.69
N PRO A 98 20.29 0.72 30.13
CA PRO A 98 21.64 1.31 30.08
C PRO A 98 22.19 1.53 28.66
N LEU A 99 21.62 0.88 27.64
CA LEU A 99 21.99 1.05 26.23
C LEU A 99 21.14 2.09 25.48
N GLY A 100 20.16 2.71 26.14
CA GLY A 100 19.24 3.67 25.53
C GLY A 100 18.34 3.07 24.45
N PHE A 101 17.84 3.93 23.55
CA PHE A 101 17.03 3.51 22.41
C PHE A 101 17.91 2.97 21.27
N SER A 102 17.52 1.80 20.76
CA SER A 102 18.06 1.30 19.49
C SER A 102 17.53 2.16 18.34
N THR A 103 18.43 2.75 17.56
CA THR A 103 18.09 3.49 16.34
C THR A 103 18.33 2.64 15.12
N LEU A 104 17.39 2.65 14.18
CA LEU A 104 17.58 2.09 12.86
C LEU A 104 17.67 3.25 11.87
N ASN A 105 18.76 3.31 11.11
CA ASN A 105 18.85 4.15 9.92
C ASN A 105 18.63 3.25 8.73
N LEU A 106 17.49 3.40 8.05
CA LEU A 106 17.15 2.60 6.89
C LEU A 106 17.48 3.40 5.63
N ALA A 107 18.16 2.76 4.69
CA ALA A 107 18.25 3.26 3.31
C ALA A 107 17.05 2.73 2.51
N PHE A 108 16.40 3.62 1.76
CA PHE A 108 15.31 3.33 0.83
C PHE A 108 15.69 3.79 -0.57
#